data_AF-A0A7S2SAT2-F1
#
_entry.id   AF-A0A7S2SAT2-F1
#
_cell.length_a   1.000
_cell.length_b   1.000
_cell.length_c   1.000
_cell.angle_alpha   90.00
_cell.angle_beta   90.00
_cell.angle_gamma   90.00
#
_symmetry.space_group_name_H-M   'P 1'
#
loop_
_entity.id
_entity.type
_entity.pdbx_description
1 polymer ?
#
loop_
_entity_poly.entity_id
_entity_poly.type
_entity_poly.pdbx_seq_one_letter_code
_entity_poly.pdbx_strand_id
1 'polypeptide(L)'
;KLQQVRLDVDRMSGPGLEIFSDARVKGCLERILYLEAVHSLSSRFSIGLSDLTMPLFLAFLSGYFMGKDMSSGDSMDHVSDEILEEVEADTYWCYTRLLDAIHDRYSSDKPIVHNMILLLEEVVHRIDPE
;
A
#
# COMPACT_ATOMS: atom_id res chain seq x y z
N LYS A 1 -0.93 5.72 -16.83
CA LYS A 1 -0.44 4.77 -15.79
C LYS A 1 0.61 5.46 -14.91
N LEU A 2 1.80 5.80 -15.44
CA LEU A 2 2.86 6.45 -14.65
C LEU A 2 2.44 7.77 -13.95
N GLN A 3 1.71 8.64 -14.64
CA GLN A 3 1.23 9.90 -14.02
C GLN A 3 0.30 9.65 -12.82
N GLN A 4 -0.57 8.62 -12.89
CA GLN A 4 -1.44 8.27 -11.78
C GLN A 4 -0.64 7.67 -10.60
N VAL A 5 0.35 6.82 -10.90
CA VAL A 5 1.24 6.24 -9.89
C VAL A 5 1.94 7.36 -9.10
N ARG A 6 2.47 8.37 -9.79
CA ARG A 6 3.12 9.52 -9.14
C ARG A 6 2.17 10.30 -8.23
N LEU A 7 0.96 10.59 -8.71
CA LEU A 7 -0.06 11.27 -7.90
C LEU A 7 -0.42 10.46 -6.64
N ASP A 8 -0.48 9.14 -6.77
CA ASP A 8 -0.75 8.26 -5.64
C ASP A 8 0.41 8.24 -4.64
N VAL A 9 1.66 8.11 -5.09
CA VAL A 9 2.85 8.14 -4.22
C VAL A 9 2.98 9.50 -3.52
N ASP A 10 2.72 10.60 -4.22
CA ASP A 10 2.75 11.93 -3.59
C ASP A 10 1.67 12.11 -2.52
N ARG A 11 0.50 11.48 -2.67
CA ARG A 11 -0.56 11.48 -1.64
C ARG A 11 -0.15 10.73 -0.37
N MET A 12 0.70 9.71 -0.49
CA MET A 12 1.18 8.91 0.66
C MET A 12 2.11 9.69 1.58
N SER A 13 2.71 10.79 1.09
CA SER A 13 3.48 11.73 1.91
C SER A 13 2.52 12.62 2.71
N GLY A 14 2.44 12.41 4.03
CA GLY A 14 1.57 13.19 4.91
C GLY A 14 2.18 13.46 6.28
N PRO A 15 1.55 14.34 7.10
CA PRO A 15 2.00 14.62 8.46
C PRO A 15 2.05 13.33 9.30
N GLY A 16 3.18 13.06 9.94
CA GLY A 16 3.40 11.82 10.71
C GLY A 16 3.91 10.62 9.89
N LEU A 17 4.14 10.81 8.58
CA LEU A 17 4.61 9.80 7.63
C LEU A 17 5.82 10.31 6.84
N GLU A 18 6.75 10.96 7.53
CA GLU A 18 7.90 11.67 6.94
C GLU A 18 8.79 10.76 6.08
N ILE A 19 8.90 9.49 6.44
CA ILE A 19 9.68 8.48 5.70
C ILE A 19 9.25 8.33 4.24
N PHE A 20 7.97 8.55 3.93
CA PHE A 20 7.44 8.52 2.57
C PHE A 20 7.74 9.78 1.76
N SER A 21 8.30 10.81 2.41
CA SER A 21 8.80 12.01 1.73
C SER A 21 10.22 11.83 1.20
N ASP A 22 10.96 10.79 1.64
CA ASP A 22 12.29 10.45 1.13
C ASP A 22 12.21 10.05 -0.36
N ALA A 23 13.05 10.64 -1.19
CA ALA A 23 13.05 10.44 -2.64
C ALA A 23 13.34 8.99 -3.06
N ARG A 24 14.17 8.27 -2.29
CA ARG A 24 14.48 6.85 -2.53
C ARG A 24 13.28 5.98 -2.23
N VAL A 25 12.57 6.26 -1.13
CA VAL A 25 11.33 5.57 -0.75
C VAL A 25 10.25 5.81 -1.81
N LYS A 26 10.04 7.07 -2.23
CA LYS A 26 9.13 7.39 -3.34
C LYS A 26 9.48 6.62 -4.61
N GLY A 27 10.76 6.57 -4.96
CA GLY A 27 11.25 5.82 -6.12
C GLY A 27 10.91 4.33 -6.05
N CYS A 28 11.06 3.70 -4.88
CA CYS A 28 10.67 2.29 -4.67
C CYS A 28 9.17 2.09 -4.88
N LEU A 29 8.34 2.93 -4.24
CA LEU A 29 6.88 2.83 -4.37
C LEU A 29 6.40 3.08 -5.79
N GLU A 30 6.98 4.06 -6.50
CA GLU A 30 6.68 4.30 -7.92
C GLU A 30 6.97 3.06 -8.77
N ARG A 31 8.10 2.38 -8.56
CA ARG A 31 8.47 1.16 -9.29
C ARG A 31 7.52 0.00 -8.99
N ILE A 32 7.24 -0.27 -7.72
CA ILE A 32 6.30 -1.32 -7.28
C ILE A 32 4.94 -1.13 -7.94
N LEU A 33 4.36 0.07 -7.79
CA LEU A 33 3.03 0.39 -8.32
C LEU A 33 3.02 0.42 -9.85
N TYR A 34 4.11 0.85 -10.49
CA TYR A 34 4.24 0.82 -11.94
C TYR A 34 4.28 -0.60 -12.49
N LEU A 35 5.07 -1.49 -11.87
CA LEU A 35 5.16 -2.90 -12.24
C LEU A 35 3.79 -3.56 -12.13
N GLU A 36 3.08 -3.34 -11.02
CA GLU A 36 1.72 -3.86 -10.86
C GLU A 36 0.76 -3.30 -11.92
N ALA A 37 0.82 -1.99 -12.19
CA ALA A 37 -0.03 -1.36 -13.18
C ALA A 37 0.22 -1.89 -14.61
N VAL A 38 1.41 -2.41 -14.91
CA VAL A 38 1.73 -3.05 -16.20
C VAL A 38 1.28 -4.51 -16.23
N HIS A 39 1.46 -5.25 -15.13
CA HIS A 39 1.10 -6.66 -15.02
C HIS A 39 -0.42 -6.90 -14.94
N SER A 40 -1.15 -6.05 -14.23
CA SER A 40 -2.60 -6.16 -14.12
C SER A 40 -3.27 -5.75 -15.44
N LEU A 41 -3.78 -6.75 -16.18
CA LEU A 41 -4.55 -6.57 -17.43
C LEU A 41 -5.90 -5.88 -17.19
N SER A 42 -6.42 -5.93 -15.96
CA SER A 42 -7.59 -5.15 -15.58
C SER A 42 -7.21 -3.68 -15.45
N SER A 43 -7.93 -2.80 -16.14
CA SER A 43 -7.80 -1.33 -16.06
C SER A 43 -8.00 -0.73 -14.65
N ARG A 44 -8.23 -1.58 -13.65
CA ARG A 44 -8.52 -1.25 -12.26
C ARG A 44 -7.20 -1.18 -11.49
N PHE A 45 -6.42 -0.16 -11.78
CA PHE A 45 -5.64 0.44 -10.70
C PHE A 45 -6.68 1.10 -9.78
N SER A 46 -7.26 0.28 -8.90
CA SER A 46 -8.32 0.70 -8.00
C SER A 46 -7.72 1.72 -7.05
N ILE A 47 -8.04 2.99 -7.27
CA ILE A 47 -7.76 4.09 -6.34
C ILE A 47 -8.06 3.58 -4.92
N GLY A 48 -7.03 3.50 -4.08
CA GLY A 48 -7.11 3.00 -2.70
C GLY A 48 -6.36 1.69 -2.42
N LEU A 49 -6.10 0.82 -3.42
CA LEU A 49 -5.28 -0.39 -3.20
C LEU A 49 -3.78 -0.07 -3.16
N SER A 50 -3.36 1.02 -3.81
CA SER A 50 -1.99 1.51 -3.77
C SER A 50 -1.53 1.81 -2.34
N ASP A 51 -2.44 2.26 -1.46
CA ASP A 51 -2.13 2.55 -0.05
C ASP A 51 -1.76 1.29 0.75
N LEU A 52 -2.11 0.09 0.27
CA LEU A 52 -1.70 -1.19 0.91
C LEU A 52 -0.19 -1.43 0.81
N THR A 53 0.51 -0.74 -0.10
CA THR A 53 1.97 -0.83 -0.20
C THR A 53 2.66 -0.20 1.01
N MET A 54 2.08 0.84 1.62
CA MET A 54 2.68 1.56 2.74
C MET A 54 2.89 0.69 3.99
N PRO A 55 1.88 -0.03 4.54
CA PRO A 55 2.08 -0.85 5.72
C PRO A 55 3.03 -2.03 5.46
N LEU A 56 3.03 -2.60 4.25
CA LEU A 56 3.98 -3.66 3.87
C LEU A 56 5.41 -3.11 3.84
N PHE A 57 5.62 -1.98 3.19
CA PHE A 57 6.92 -1.33 3.09
C PHE A 57 7.48 -0.97 4.47
N LEU A 58 6.65 -0.38 5.34
CA LEU A 58 7.05 -0.07 6.72
C LEU A 58 7.37 -1.32 7.53
N ALA A 59 6.58 -2.39 7.40
CA ALA A 59 6.83 -3.63 8.14
C ALA A 59 8.20 -4.21 7.82
N PHE A 60 8.56 -4.31 6.53
CA PHE A 60 9.88 -4.79 6.11
C PHE A 60 11.00 -3.82 6.49
N LEU A 61 10.80 -2.53 6.26
CA LEU A 61 11.81 -1.52 6.57
C LEU A 61 12.08 -1.44 8.08
N SER A 62 11.07 -1.60 8.93
CA SER A 62 11.20 -1.52 10.39
C SER A 62 12.20 -2.52 10.97
N GLY A 63 12.41 -3.67 10.32
CA GLY A 63 13.41 -4.67 10.72
C GLY A 63 14.84 -4.12 10.73
N TYR A 64 15.11 -3.12 9.88
CA TYR A 64 16.42 -2.47 9.77
C TYR A 64 16.60 -1.29 10.73
N PHE A 65 15.54 -0.85 11.40
CA PHE A 65 15.57 0.29 12.31
C PHE A 65 15.92 -0.06 13.77
N MET A 66 15.97 -1.35 14.15
CA MET A 66 16.37 -1.83 15.48
C MET A 66 15.77 -1.04 16.67
N GLY A 67 14.52 -0.58 16.56
CA GLY A 67 13.85 0.20 17.61
C GLY A 67 14.17 1.70 17.63
N LYS A 68 14.87 2.23 16.63
CA LYS A 68 14.97 3.67 16.37
C LYS A 68 13.64 4.21 15.84
N ASP A 69 13.38 5.48 16.12
CA ASP A 69 12.16 6.14 15.71
C ASP A 69 12.14 6.34 14.18
N MET A 70 11.20 5.67 13.51
CA MET A 70 10.99 5.82 12.07
C MET A 70 10.25 7.10 11.70
N SER A 71 9.69 7.82 12.68
CA SER A 71 8.85 9.00 12.45
C SER A 71 9.67 10.27 12.19
N SER A 72 10.92 10.35 12.67
CA SER A 72 11.83 11.46 12.39
C SER A 72 12.55 11.23 11.06
N GLY A 73 12.38 12.10 10.07
CA GLY A 73 13.00 12.01 8.75
C GLY A 73 14.54 11.80 8.71
N ASP A 74 15.27 12.07 9.80
CA ASP A 74 16.73 11.83 9.97
C ASP A 74 17.14 10.34 9.97
N SER A 75 16.17 9.43 9.89
CA SER A 75 16.36 8.00 10.10
C SER A 75 16.91 7.24 8.89
N MET A 76 16.84 7.81 7.68
CA MET A 76 17.16 7.09 6.43
C MET A 76 18.67 6.98 6.11
N ASP A 77 19.54 7.70 6.81
CA ASP A 77 20.99 7.69 6.57
C ASP A 77 21.66 6.33 6.80
N HIS A 78 21.06 5.50 7.66
CA HIS A 78 21.57 4.16 7.97
C HIS A 78 21.02 3.07 7.04
N VAL A 79 20.08 3.42 6.16
CA VAL A 79 19.47 2.50 5.20
C VAL A 79 20.22 2.65 3.88
N SER A 80 20.98 1.62 3.52
CA SER A 80 21.67 1.55 2.23
C SER A 80 20.66 1.30 1.09
N ASP A 81 21.09 1.61 -0.13
CA ASP A 81 20.26 1.33 -1.31
C ASP A 81 20.04 -0.17 -1.50
N GLU A 82 21.00 -1.02 -1.11
CA GLU A 82 20.86 -2.49 -1.10
C GLU A 82 19.71 -2.94 -0.19
N ILE A 83 19.60 -2.37 1.02
CA ILE A 83 18.48 -2.66 1.93
C ILE A 83 17.15 -2.20 1.31
N LEU A 84 17.13 -1.05 0.65
CA LEU A 84 15.92 -0.56 -0.02
C LEU A 84 15.51 -1.45 -1.19
N GLU A 85 16.46 -1.99 -1.95
CA GLU A 85 16.18 -2.95 -3.02
C GLU A 85 15.57 -4.24 -2.49
N GLU A 86 16.08 -4.76 -1.36
CA GLU A 86 15.50 -5.94 -0.68
C GLU A 86 14.08 -5.65 -0.18
N VAL A 87 13.89 -4.53 0.52
CA VAL A 87 12.57 -4.09 1.02
C VAL A 87 11.59 -3.88 -0.14
N GLU A 88 12.04 -3.30 -1.25
CA GLU A 88 11.22 -3.10 -2.45
C GLU A 88 10.75 -4.44 -3.03
N ALA A 89 11.67 -5.40 -3.17
CA ALA A 89 11.36 -6.73 -3.70
C ALA A 89 10.35 -7.48 -2.82
N ASP A 90 10.58 -7.52 -1.50
CA ASP A 90 9.69 -8.17 -0.55
C ASP A 90 8.31 -7.50 -0.53
N THR A 91 8.27 -6.17 -0.56
CA THR A 91 7.03 -5.40 -0.63
C THR A 91 6.26 -5.74 -1.91
N TYR A 92 6.92 -5.79 -3.07
CA TYR A 92 6.28 -6.12 -4.34
C TYR A 92 5.67 -7.53 -4.33
N TRP A 93 6.43 -8.54 -3.90
CA TRP A 93 5.93 -9.92 -3.89
C TRP A 93 4.78 -10.13 -2.91
N CYS A 94 4.88 -9.54 -1.71
CA CYS A 94 3.78 -9.61 -0.76
C CYS A 94 2.56 -8.82 -1.23
N TYR A 95 2.75 -7.65 -1.83
CA TYR A 95 1.67 -6.83 -2.36
C TYR A 95 0.92 -7.55 -3.49
N THR A 96 1.63 -8.08 -4.48
CA THR A 96 1.02 -8.84 -5.59
C THR A 96 0.26 -10.08 -5.10
N ARG A 97 0.82 -10.84 -4.16
CA ARG A 97 0.12 -11.98 -3.53
C ARG A 97 -1.10 -11.57 -2.73
N LEU A 98 -1.03 -10.47 -2.00
CA LEU A 98 -2.18 -9.91 -1.28
C LEU A 98 -3.27 -9.50 -2.27
N LEU A 99 -2.88 -8.81 -3.35
CA LEU A 99 -3.79 -8.44 -4.42
C LEU A 99 -4.47 -9.66 -5.03
N ASP A 100 -3.74 -10.72 -5.38
CA ASP A 100 -4.33 -11.94 -5.93
C ASP A 100 -5.40 -12.55 -4.99
N ALA A 101 -5.17 -12.51 -3.67
CA ALA A 101 -6.11 -13.04 -2.68
C ALA A 101 -7.40 -12.20 -2.55
N ILE A 102 -7.34 -10.90 -2.85
CA ILE A 102 -8.47 -9.97 -2.71
C ILE A 102 -9.09 -9.55 -4.05
N HIS A 103 -8.38 -9.66 -5.17
CA HIS A 103 -8.77 -9.14 -6.49
C HIS A 103 -10.07 -9.80 -6.98
N ASP A 104 -10.24 -11.09 -6.70
CA ASP A 104 -11.48 -11.82 -6.93
C ASP A 104 -12.70 -11.21 -6.22
N ARG A 105 -12.50 -10.41 -5.17
CA ARG A 105 -13.54 -9.74 -4.38
C ARG A 105 -13.89 -8.33 -4.89
N TYR A 106 -12.99 -7.69 -5.65
CA TYR A 106 -13.14 -6.31 -6.14
C TYR A 106 -13.42 -6.23 -7.66
N SER A 107 -13.64 -7.36 -8.32
CA SER A 107 -14.05 -7.38 -9.73
C SER A 107 -15.40 -6.68 -9.93
N SER A 108 -15.49 -5.95 -11.05
CA SER A 108 -16.62 -5.14 -11.56
C SER A 108 -17.99 -5.75 -11.37
N ASP A 109 -17.99 -7.07 -11.54
CA ASP A 109 -19.18 -7.86 -11.72
C ASP A 109 -19.67 -8.53 -10.43
N LYS A 110 -19.02 -8.27 -9.27
CA LYS A 110 -19.41 -8.86 -7.99
C LYS A 110 -19.90 -7.78 -7.01
N PRO A 111 -21.13 -7.90 -6.47
CA PRO A 111 -21.71 -6.95 -5.52
C PRO A 111 -21.11 -7.10 -4.11
N ILE A 112 -19.85 -7.49 -3.96
CA ILE A 112 -19.27 -7.84 -2.64
C ILE A 112 -19.17 -6.64 -1.72
N VAL A 113 -18.82 -5.46 -2.24
CA VAL A 113 -18.85 -4.22 -1.43
C VAL A 113 -20.27 -3.93 -0.96
N HIS A 114 -21.27 -4.13 -1.83
CA HIS A 114 -22.68 -3.98 -1.47
C HIS A 114 -23.10 -5.00 -0.40
N ASN A 115 -22.68 -6.27 -0.53
CA ASN A 115 -22.93 -7.31 0.46
C ASN A 115 -22.24 -7.03 1.80
N MET A 116 -21.03 -6.45 1.79
CA MET A 116 -20.35 -6.01 3.01
C MET A 116 -21.10 -4.86 3.70
N ILE A 117 -21.68 -3.93 2.93
CA ILE A 117 -22.54 -2.88 3.47
C ILE A 117 -23.80 -3.48 4.09
N LEU A 118 -24.48 -4.41 3.40
CA LEU A 118 -25.68 -5.08 3.94
C LEU A 118 -25.38 -5.89 5.21
N LEU A 119 -24.25 -6.60 5.24
CA LEU A 119 -23.80 -7.32 6.44
C LEU A 119 -23.52 -6.35 7.59
N LEU A 120 -22.88 -5.22 7.31
CA LEU A 120 -22.62 -4.19 8.30
C LEU A 120 -23.92 -3.63 8.86
N GLU A 121 -24.90 -3.34 8.00
CA GLU A 121 -26.24 -2.87 8.39
C GLU A 121 -26.96 -3.89 9.30
N GLU A 122 -26.93 -5.19 8.94
CA GLU A 122 -27.50 -6.25 9.76
C GLU A 122 -26.82 -6.36 11.13
N VAL A 123 -25.49 -6.28 11.18
CA VAL A 123 -24.73 -6.37 12.42
C VAL A 123 -25.00 -5.17 13.32
N VAL A 124 -25.05 -3.95 12.75
CA VAL A 124 -25.38 -2.73 13.51
C VAL A 124 -26.80 -2.84 14.06
N HIS A 125 -27.78 -3.19 13.24
CA HIS A 125 -29.17 -3.32 13.68
C HIS A 125 -29.35 -4.39 14.78
N ARG A 126 -28.54 -5.45 14.77
CA ARG A 126 -28.55 -6.47 15.82
C ARG A 126 -27.94 -6.02 17.14
N ILE A 127 -26.93 -5.14 17.10
CA ILE A 127 -26.18 -4.71 18.28
C ILE A 127 -26.79 -3.44 18.88
N ASP A 128 -27.29 -2.53 18.03
CA ASP A 128 -27.87 -1.24 18.39
C ASP A 128 -29.12 -0.94 17.52
N PRO A 129 -30.31 -1.39 17.95
CA PRO A 129 -31.53 -1.31 17.15
C PRO A 129 -32.27 0.05 17.16
N GLU A 130 -31.66 1.14 17.64
CA GLU A 130 -32.28 2.49 17.62
C GLU A 130 -32.18 3.22 16.27
#